data_AF-A0A940Q3U7-F1
#
_entry.id   AF-A0A940Q3U7-F1
#
_cell.length_a   1.000
_cell.length_b   1.000
_cell.length_c   1.000
_cell.angle_alpha   90.00
_cell.angle_beta   90.00
_cell.angle_gamma   90.00
#
_symmetry.space_group_name_H-M   'P 1'
#
loop_
_entity.id
_entity.type
_entity.pdbx_description
1 polymer ?
#
loop_
_entity_poly.entity_id
_entity_poly.type
_entity_poly.pdbx_seq_one_letter_code
_entity_poly.pdbx_strand_id
1 'polypeptide(L)'
;TARYGKGYTYTAVTRMMKVARFYSDEEMFATLSQTLTWSHFLELVTIEDNNKRLFYQQMVIAEHWSVRQLRDKQDEMAYERSLIAVKPEDEIVKTLEKVTPTHMEPDVVLRNSYVLDFLGLNGYYSEEELEDAIAKQLEAFILELGQGFAFLERQKRFTIDGTDYYLDLLFYHRKLKCLIAIDLKLGKFKPQYKGQMELYLKYLQKYDMQPDENPPIGLLLCSEGNTEHIELMMLNEDHIKVAQYLTCLPDKQWFIDKLNRSILIAKEYNDNR
;
A
#
# COMPACT_ATOMS: atom_id res chain seq x y z
N THR A 1 -24.00 37.02 -3.01
CA THR A 1 -23.46 37.62 -4.25
C THR A 1 -23.71 39.11 -4.38
N ALA A 2 -24.93 39.64 -4.19
CA ALA A 2 -25.21 41.08 -4.38
C ALA A 2 -24.32 42.04 -3.56
N ARG A 3 -23.95 41.66 -2.32
CA ARG A 3 -23.09 42.47 -1.43
C ARG A 3 -21.58 42.20 -1.56
N TYR A 4 -21.20 40.98 -1.93
CA TYR A 4 -19.81 40.49 -1.83
C TYR A 4 -19.20 40.07 -3.17
N GLY A 5 -19.96 40.18 -4.28
CA GLY A 5 -19.49 39.83 -5.62
C GLY A 5 -19.72 38.37 -6.04
N LYS A 6 -19.25 38.05 -7.25
CA LYS A 6 -19.23 36.69 -7.81
C LYS A 6 -18.22 35.83 -7.03
N GLY A 7 -18.59 34.60 -6.68
CA GLY A 7 -17.76 33.70 -5.87
C GLY A 7 -18.26 33.50 -4.43
N TYR A 8 -19.02 34.44 -3.88
CA TYR A 8 -19.65 34.33 -2.54
C TYR A 8 -21.12 33.86 -2.65
N THR A 9 -21.29 32.67 -3.21
CA THR A 9 -22.57 31.93 -3.14
C THR A 9 -22.65 31.21 -1.80
N TYR A 10 -23.87 30.84 -1.37
CA TYR A 10 -24.07 30.07 -0.14
C TYR A 10 -23.16 28.82 -0.12
N THR A 11 -23.20 28.02 -1.19
CA THR A 11 -22.39 26.81 -1.34
C THR A 11 -20.89 27.08 -1.24
N ALA A 12 -20.40 28.16 -1.86
CA ALA A 12 -18.98 28.52 -1.80
C ALA A 12 -18.55 28.92 -0.38
N VAL A 13 -19.36 29.74 0.31
CA VAL A 13 -19.08 30.15 1.69
C VAL A 13 -19.13 28.96 2.64
N THR A 14 -20.10 28.05 2.51
CA THR A 14 -20.16 26.83 3.32
C THR A 14 -18.92 25.95 3.11
N ARG A 15 -18.46 25.82 1.86
CA ARG A 15 -17.22 25.08 1.55
C ARG A 15 -15.98 25.74 2.14
N MET A 16 -15.86 27.06 2.02
CA MET A 16 -14.77 27.84 2.63
C MET A 16 -14.74 27.66 4.14
N MET A 17 -15.89 27.77 4.81
CA MET A 17 -15.98 27.56 6.25
C MET A 17 -15.61 26.13 6.65
N LYS A 18 -15.98 25.12 5.86
CA LYS A 18 -15.56 23.74 6.12
C LYS A 18 -14.04 23.63 6.04
N VAL A 19 -13.43 24.07 4.94
CA VAL A 19 -11.96 24.01 4.79
C VAL A 19 -11.23 24.76 5.91
N ALA A 20 -11.67 25.98 6.26
CA ALA A 20 -11.06 26.77 7.33
C ALA A 20 -11.19 26.14 8.72
N ARG A 21 -12.27 25.37 8.98
CA ARG A 21 -12.41 24.62 10.24
C ARG A 21 -11.45 23.45 10.35
N PHE A 22 -11.20 22.76 9.23
CA PHE A 22 -10.33 21.59 9.21
C PHE A 22 -8.85 21.96 9.12
N TYR A 23 -8.53 23.05 8.42
CA TYR A 23 -7.18 23.60 8.32
C TYR A 23 -7.11 24.88 9.16
N SER A 24 -7.22 24.74 10.47
CA SER A 24 -7.19 25.88 11.41
C SER A 24 -5.79 26.44 11.64
N ASP A 25 -4.75 25.64 11.35
CA ASP A 25 -3.36 26.09 11.35
C ASP A 25 -3.08 26.82 10.02
N GLU A 26 -2.89 28.13 10.12
CA GLU A 26 -2.66 29.01 8.97
C GLU A 26 -1.33 28.73 8.27
N GLU A 27 -0.29 28.31 9.01
CA GLU A 27 1.04 28.04 8.46
C GLU A 27 1.03 26.73 7.66
N MET A 28 0.39 25.70 8.22
CA MET A 28 0.16 24.44 7.51
C MET A 28 -0.70 24.68 6.26
N PHE A 29 -1.80 25.43 6.38
CA PHE A 29 -2.69 25.71 5.23
C PHE A 29 -1.96 26.49 4.13
N ALA A 30 -1.20 27.53 4.49
CA ALA A 30 -0.42 28.31 3.55
C ALA A 30 0.57 27.42 2.78
N THR A 31 1.26 26.52 3.48
CA THR A 31 2.19 25.56 2.86
C THR A 31 1.48 24.61 1.90
N LEU A 32 0.39 23.98 2.36
CA LEU A 32 -0.38 23.04 1.54
C LEU A 32 -1.06 23.71 0.34
N SER A 33 -1.43 24.98 0.45
CA SER A 33 -2.06 25.71 -0.65
C SER A 33 -1.14 25.92 -1.86
N GLN A 34 0.17 25.80 -1.67
CA GLN A 34 1.17 25.87 -2.74
C GLN A 34 1.24 24.57 -3.54
N THR A 35 0.81 23.44 -2.97
CA THR A 35 0.88 22.12 -3.59
C THR A 35 -0.50 21.59 -3.99
N LEU A 36 -1.53 21.87 -3.19
CA LEU A 36 -2.89 21.39 -3.36
C LEU A 36 -3.80 22.45 -3.97
N THR A 37 -4.48 22.09 -5.06
CA THR A 37 -5.57 22.89 -5.61
C THR A 37 -6.77 22.97 -4.66
N TRP A 38 -7.62 23.99 -4.83
CA TRP A 38 -8.88 24.12 -4.08
C TRP A 38 -9.75 22.87 -4.15
N SER A 39 -9.78 22.20 -5.30
CA SER A 39 -10.55 20.96 -5.48
C SER A 39 -10.01 19.80 -4.64
N HIS A 40 -8.70 19.71 -4.41
CA HIS A 40 -8.13 18.72 -3.49
C HIS A 40 -8.59 18.98 -2.05
N PHE A 41 -8.55 20.24 -1.59
CA PHE A 41 -9.04 20.59 -0.25
C PHE A 41 -10.51 20.23 -0.05
N LEU A 42 -11.36 20.49 -1.05
CA LEU A 42 -12.77 20.13 -0.97
C LEU A 42 -12.99 18.63 -0.86
N GLU A 43 -12.16 17.82 -1.53
CA GLU A 43 -12.23 16.36 -1.49
C GLU A 43 -11.74 15.82 -0.15
N LEU A 44 -10.56 16.26 0.30
CA LEU A 44 -9.94 15.80 1.55
C LEU A 44 -10.79 16.13 2.79
N VAL A 45 -11.48 17.27 2.79
CA VAL A 45 -12.37 17.71 3.89
C VAL A 45 -13.61 16.83 4.04
N THR A 46 -13.96 16.02 3.03
CA THR A 46 -15.06 15.05 3.16
C THR A 46 -14.70 13.83 3.99
N ILE A 47 -13.40 13.54 4.15
CA ILE A 47 -12.91 12.39 4.91
C ILE A 47 -12.96 12.75 6.39
N GLU A 48 -13.74 12.05 7.20
CA GLU A 48 -13.90 12.34 8.64
C GLU A 48 -12.70 11.87 9.46
N ASP A 49 -12.16 10.68 9.15
CA ASP A 49 -10.98 10.10 9.81
C ASP A 49 -9.71 10.91 9.48
N ASN A 50 -9.03 11.38 10.53
CA ASN A 50 -7.84 12.21 10.41
C ASN A 50 -6.62 11.45 9.86
N ASN A 51 -6.42 10.19 10.25
CA ASN A 51 -5.30 9.36 9.79
C ASN A 51 -5.46 9.03 8.31
N LYS A 52 -6.69 8.65 7.92
CA LYS A 52 -7.06 8.44 6.52
C LYS A 52 -6.85 9.71 5.70
N ARG A 53 -7.30 10.87 6.20
CA ARG A 53 -7.12 12.16 5.52
C ARG A 53 -5.64 12.49 5.34
N LEU A 54 -4.84 12.33 6.39
CA LEU A 54 -3.40 12.57 6.35
C LEU A 54 -2.72 11.65 5.32
N PHE A 55 -3.06 10.37 5.27
CA PHE A 55 -2.56 9.43 4.26
C PHE A 55 -2.82 9.94 2.84
N TYR A 56 -4.08 10.25 2.51
CA TYR A 56 -4.41 10.72 1.16
C TYR A 56 -3.74 12.06 0.83
N GLN A 57 -3.64 12.96 1.81
CA GLN A 57 -2.94 14.23 1.64
C GLN A 57 -1.46 14.01 1.31
N GLN A 58 -0.74 13.17 2.07
CA GLN A 58 0.66 12.88 1.81
C GLN A 58 0.87 12.19 0.47
N MET A 59 -0.02 11.25 0.11
CA MET A 59 0.07 10.57 -1.18
C MET A 59 -0.19 11.50 -2.36
N VAL A 60 -1.15 12.43 -2.27
CA VAL A 60 -1.37 13.44 -3.32
C VAL A 60 -0.10 14.30 -3.52
N ILE A 61 0.59 14.66 -2.44
CA ILE A 61 1.82 15.44 -2.51
C ILE A 61 2.96 14.60 -3.10
N ALA A 62 3.15 13.38 -2.61
CA ALA A 62 4.28 12.53 -2.98
C ALA A 62 4.18 11.95 -4.40
N GLU A 63 2.97 11.58 -4.85
CA GLU A 63 2.70 10.97 -6.16
C GLU A 63 2.09 11.96 -7.18
N HIS A 64 1.84 13.21 -6.78
CA HIS A 64 1.22 14.23 -7.63
C HIS A 64 -0.14 13.80 -8.22
N TRP A 65 -0.96 13.15 -7.41
CA TRP A 65 -2.29 12.72 -7.86
C TRP A 65 -3.15 13.91 -8.24
N SER A 66 -3.82 13.79 -9.39
CA SER A 66 -4.94 14.65 -9.74
C SER A 66 -6.14 14.39 -8.83
N VAL A 67 -7.10 15.33 -8.80
CA VAL A 67 -8.36 15.18 -8.04
C VAL A 67 -9.11 13.91 -8.46
N ARG A 68 -9.02 13.54 -9.74
CA ARG A 68 -9.61 12.30 -10.26
C ARG A 68 -8.93 11.08 -9.64
N GLN A 69 -7.59 11.02 -9.69
CA GLN A 69 -6.84 9.93 -9.09
C GLN A 69 -7.07 9.84 -7.57
N LEU A 70 -7.19 10.97 -6.86
CA LEU A 70 -7.54 10.98 -5.44
C LEU A 70 -8.89 10.29 -5.20
N ARG A 71 -9.92 10.61 -6.00
CA ARG A 71 -11.24 9.97 -5.90
C ARG A 71 -11.17 8.48 -6.21
N ASP A 72 -10.52 8.12 -7.31
CA ASP A 72 -10.35 6.72 -7.69
C ASP A 72 -9.65 5.94 -6.56
N LYS A 73 -8.62 6.52 -5.93
CA LYS A 73 -7.91 5.90 -4.78
C LYS A 73 -8.78 5.82 -3.51
N GLN A 74 -9.68 6.77 -3.29
CA GLN A 74 -10.65 6.70 -2.20
C GLN A 74 -11.71 5.62 -2.43
N ASP A 75 -12.16 5.47 -3.68
CA ASP A 75 -13.14 4.46 -4.09
C ASP A 75 -12.53 3.05 -4.00
N GLU A 76 -11.25 2.90 -4.38
CA GLU A 76 -10.46 1.68 -4.24
C GLU A 76 -10.05 1.37 -2.79
N MET A 77 -10.33 2.27 -1.83
CA MET A 77 -9.95 2.14 -0.42
C MET A 77 -8.44 1.98 -0.21
N ALA A 78 -7.64 2.78 -0.91
CA ALA A 78 -6.18 2.69 -0.89
C ALA A 78 -5.58 2.79 0.53
N TYR A 79 -6.18 3.60 1.41
CA TYR A 79 -5.77 3.67 2.82
C TYR A 79 -6.00 2.35 3.54
N GLU A 80 -7.24 1.84 3.55
CA GLU A 80 -7.59 0.60 4.24
C GLU A 80 -6.80 -0.61 3.73
N ARG A 81 -6.41 -0.55 2.46
CA ARG A 81 -5.62 -1.59 1.80
C ARG A 81 -4.11 -1.39 1.93
N SER A 82 -3.64 -0.32 2.57
CA SER A 82 -2.22 -0.10 2.84
C SER A 82 -1.75 -0.90 4.08
N LEU A 83 -0.46 -1.20 4.16
CA LEU A 83 0.10 -1.83 5.36
C LEU A 83 0.10 -0.88 6.58
N ILE A 84 0.11 0.44 6.34
CA ILE A 84 0.10 1.43 7.43
C ILE A 84 -1.24 1.49 8.18
N ALA A 85 -2.37 1.14 7.55
CA ALA A 85 -3.69 1.25 8.19
C ALA A 85 -3.87 0.37 9.43
N VAL A 86 -3.12 -0.73 9.54
CA VAL A 86 -3.20 -1.65 10.70
C VAL A 86 -2.27 -1.25 11.85
N LYS A 87 -1.45 -0.21 11.69
CA LYS A 87 -0.50 0.23 12.72
C LYS A 87 -1.17 1.06 13.83
N PRO A 88 -0.55 1.15 15.02
CA PRO A 88 -0.98 2.09 16.05
C PRO A 88 -1.00 3.54 15.53
N GLU A 89 -1.94 4.35 16.01
CA GLU A 89 -2.15 5.73 15.53
C GLU A 89 -0.87 6.59 15.58
N ASP A 90 -0.10 6.50 16.67
CA ASP A 90 1.17 7.22 16.82
C ASP A 90 2.23 6.81 15.79
N GLU A 91 2.23 5.54 15.36
CA GLU A 91 3.14 5.06 14.33
C GLU A 91 2.68 5.45 12.93
N ILE A 92 1.37 5.54 12.69
CA ILE A 92 0.82 6.01 11.41
C ILE A 92 1.31 7.43 11.13
N VAL A 93 1.13 8.35 12.08
CA VAL A 93 1.53 9.75 11.90
C VAL A 93 3.04 9.85 11.67
N LYS A 94 3.87 9.21 12.51
CA LYS A 94 5.34 9.21 12.37
C LYS A 94 5.82 8.65 11.04
N THR A 95 5.16 7.62 10.52
CA THR A 95 5.53 7.01 9.23
C THR A 95 5.13 7.95 8.08
N LEU A 96 3.94 8.56 8.15
CA LEU A 96 3.48 9.51 7.13
C LEU A 96 4.29 10.80 7.09
N GLU A 97 4.80 11.28 8.23
CA GLU A 97 5.68 12.47 8.30
C GLU A 97 7.02 12.26 7.57
N LYS A 98 7.49 11.01 7.47
CA LYS A 98 8.71 10.69 6.71
C LYS A 98 8.47 10.69 5.21
N VAL A 99 7.23 10.52 4.76
CA VAL A 99 6.89 10.47 3.35
C VAL A 99 7.07 11.85 2.72
N THR A 100 7.90 11.91 1.69
CA THR A 100 8.16 13.10 0.89
C THR A 100 8.16 12.72 -0.59
N PRO A 101 8.10 13.68 -1.54
CA PRO A 101 8.24 13.36 -2.95
C PRO A 101 9.53 12.59 -3.29
N THR A 102 10.56 12.71 -2.45
CA THR A 102 11.87 12.07 -2.61
C THR A 102 12.09 10.83 -1.75
N HIS A 103 11.23 10.55 -0.77
CA HIS A 103 11.37 9.43 0.17
C HIS A 103 10.00 8.79 0.44
N MET A 104 9.88 7.50 0.17
CA MET A 104 8.66 6.74 0.44
C MET A 104 8.94 5.66 1.47
N GLU A 105 7.95 5.37 2.30
CA GLU A 105 8.01 4.28 3.27
C GLU A 105 7.37 3.01 2.69
N PRO A 106 7.98 1.81 2.85
CA PRO A 106 7.43 0.57 2.33
C PRO A 106 5.99 0.30 2.76
N ASP A 107 5.64 0.62 4.01
CA ASP A 107 4.29 0.37 4.55
C ASP A 107 3.21 1.30 3.98
N VAL A 108 3.63 2.38 3.31
CA VAL A 108 2.76 3.32 2.60
C VAL A 108 2.61 2.92 1.13
N VAL A 109 3.67 2.39 0.53
CA VAL A 109 3.70 1.96 -0.87
C VAL A 109 3.02 0.61 -1.06
N LEU A 110 3.33 -0.35 -0.20
CA LEU A 110 2.86 -1.72 -0.32
C LEU A 110 1.47 -1.88 0.29
N ARG A 111 0.65 -2.69 -0.38
CA ARG A 111 -0.71 -2.99 0.06
C ARG A 111 -0.74 -4.22 0.94
N ASN A 112 -1.58 -4.20 1.96
CA ASN A 112 -1.98 -5.37 2.74
C ASN A 112 -2.86 -6.32 1.91
N SER A 113 -3.48 -5.82 0.83
CA SER A 113 -4.29 -6.63 -0.06
C SER A 113 -4.35 -6.11 -1.50
N TYR A 114 -4.26 -7.03 -2.45
CA TYR A 114 -4.28 -6.78 -3.91
C TYR A 114 -5.53 -7.39 -4.56
N VAL A 115 -6.10 -6.72 -5.55
CA VAL A 115 -7.34 -7.11 -6.23
C VAL A 115 -7.00 -7.51 -7.66
N LEU A 116 -7.07 -8.80 -7.95
CA LEU A 116 -6.61 -9.44 -9.17
C LEU A 116 -7.77 -9.93 -10.06
N ASP A 117 -8.91 -9.23 -10.03
CA ASP A 117 -10.13 -9.55 -10.80
C ASP A 117 -9.87 -9.69 -12.30
N PHE A 118 -8.89 -8.93 -12.80
CA PHE A 118 -8.49 -8.94 -14.20
C PHE A 118 -8.09 -10.35 -14.65
N LEU A 119 -7.53 -11.18 -13.77
CA LEU A 119 -7.08 -12.53 -14.08
C LEU A 119 -8.18 -13.44 -14.61
N GLY A 120 -9.46 -13.13 -14.35
CA GLY A 120 -10.59 -13.92 -14.81
C GLY A 120 -10.60 -15.36 -14.29
N LEU A 121 -9.88 -15.60 -13.19
CA LEU A 121 -9.76 -16.92 -12.56
C LEU A 121 -11.06 -17.25 -11.83
N ASN A 122 -11.78 -18.25 -12.33
CA ASN A 122 -12.98 -18.80 -11.70
C ASN A 122 -12.66 -20.17 -11.11
N GLY A 123 -12.69 -20.33 -9.78
CA GLY A 123 -12.59 -21.63 -9.11
C GLY A 123 -11.28 -21.91 -8.37
N TYR A 124 -10.94 -23.20 -8.23
CA TYR A 124 -9.69 -23.69 -7.63
C TYR A 124 -8.59 -23.74 -8.70
N TYR A 125 -7.60 -22.87 -8.60
CA TYR A 125 -6.44 -22.80 -9.49
C TYR A 125 -5.17 -23.25 -8.76
N SER A 126 -4.16 -23.71 -9.50
CA SER A 126 -2.82 -23.98 -8.97
C SER A 126 -1.97 -22.70 -8.85
N GLU A 127 -0.85 -22.75 -8.11
CA GLU A 127 0.11 -21.62 -8.04
C GLU A 127 0.66 -21.30 -9.43
N GLU A 128 0.97 -22.33 -10.22
CA GLU A 128 1.44 -22.21 -11.60
C GLU A 128 0.39 -21.54 -12.52
N GLU A 129 -0.89 -21.89 -12.38
CA GLU A 129 -1.99 -21.28 -13.14
C GLU A 129 -2.19 -19.80 -12.78
N LEU A 130 -2.08 -19.46 -11.49
CA LEU A 130 -2.15 -18.08 -11.02
C LEU A 130 -1.00 -17.25 -11.58
N GLU A 131 0.21 -17.79 -11.52
CA GLU A 131 1.40 -17.16 -12.03
C GLU A 131 1.31 -16.92 -13.55
N ASP A 132 0.85 -17.92 -14.30
CA ASP A 132 0.61 -17.80 -15.73
C ASP A 132 -0.47 -16.77 -16.06
N ALA A 133 -1.52 -16.68 -15.25
CA ALA A 133 -2.55 -15.67 -15.42
C ALA A 133 -1.98 -14.26 -15.16
N ILE A 134 -1.17 -14.08 -14.11
CA ILE A 134 -0.50 -12.81 -13.82
C ILE A 134 0.47 -12.45 -14.94
N ALA A 135 1.24 -13.40 -15.46
CA ALA A 135 2.16 -13.15 -16.56
C ALA A 135 1.43 -12.72 -17.84
N LYS A 136 0.28 -13.35 -18.15
CA LYS A 136 -0.57 -12.95 -19.28
C LYS A 136 -1.17 -11.54 -19.11
N GLN A 137 -1.33 -11.09 -17.87
CA GLN A 137 -1.93 -9.80 -17.53
C GLN A 137 -0.99 -8.91 -16.72
N LEU A 138 0.31 -8.97 -17.04
CA LEU A 138 1.35 -8.31 -16.27
C LEU A 138 1.16 -6.79 -16.20
N GLU A 139 0.61 -6.18 -17.26
CA GLU A 139 0.26 -4.76 -17.27
C GLU A 139 -0.77 -4.41 -16.20
N ALA A 140 -1.88 -5.16 -16.14
CA ALA A 140 -2.92 -4.97 -15.13
C ALA A 140 -2.39 -5.26 -13.71
N PHE A 141 -1.52 -6.26 -13.56
CA PHE A 141 -0.86 -6.55 -12.30
C PHE A 141 0.04 -5.40 -11.83
N ILE A 142 0.85 -4.80 -12.71
CA ILE A 142 1.69 -3.63 -12.39
C ILE A 142 0.81 -2.46 -11.94
N LEU A 143 -0.30 -2.22 -12.63
CA LEU A 143 -1.25 -1.16 -12.25
C LEU A 143 -1.85 -1.41 -10.87
N GLU A 144 -2.13 -2.67 -10.54
CA GLU A 144 -2.65 -3.05 -9.24
C GLU A 144 -1.60 -2.95 -8.11
N LEU A 145 -0.33 -3.28 -8.39
CA LEU A 145 0.77 -3.03 -7.45
C LEU A 145 0.89 -1.53 -7.14
N GLY A 146 0.81 -0.69 -8.18
CA GLY A 146 0.79 0.75 -8.05
C GLY A 146 1.92 1.45 -8.83
N GLN A 147 2.08 2.74 -8.59
CA GLN A 147 3.06 3.56 -9.30
C GLN A 147 4.48 3.28 -8.81
N GLY A 148 5.44 3.22 -9.73
CA GLY A 148 6.87 3.09 -9.41
C GLY A 148 7.42 1.68 -9.52
N PHE A 149 6.57 0.66 -9.69
CA PHE A 149 6.99 -0.70 -10.01
C PHE A 149 7.49 -0.82 -11.45
N ALA A 150 8.61 -1.52 -11.62
CA ALA A 150 9.18 -1.91 -12.90
C ALA A 150 9.45 -3.40 -12.88
N PHE A 151 8.87 -4.15 -13.82
CA PHE A 151 9.11 -5.58 -13.95
C PHE A 151 10.55 -5.83 -14.42
N LEU A 152 11.23 -6.76 -13.77
CA LEU A 152 12.60 -7.16 -14.12
C LEU A 152 12.64 -8.57 -14.71
N GLU A 153 12.16 -9.55 -13.95
CA GLU A 153 12.34 -10.96 -14.27
C GLU A 153 11.17 -11.79 -13.70
N ARG A 154 10.84 -12.88 -14.39
CA ARG A 154 9.88 -13.91 -13.94
C ARG A 154 10.63 -15.22 -13.76
N GLN A 155 10.21 -16.04 -12.79
CA GLN A 155 10.81 -17.35 -12.51
C GLN A 155 12.33 -17.24 -12.33
N LYS A 156 12.77 -16.24 -11.56
CA LYS A 156 14.19 -16.00 -11.34
C LYS A 156 14.77 -17.20 -10.61
N ARG A 157 15.69 -17.88 -11.28
CA ARG A 157 16.35 -19.06 -10.76
C ARG A 157 17.53 -18.66 -9.87
N PHE A 158 17.54 -19.18 -8.65
CA PHE A 158 18.70 -19.14 -7.75
C PHE A 158 19.30 -20.52 -7.64
N THR A 159 20.60 -20.66 -7.86
CA THR A 159 21.31 -21.93 -7.61
C THR A 159 22.21 -21.77 -6.39
N ILE A 160 21.94 -22.56 -5.35
CA ILE A 160 22.69 -22.55 -4.09
C ILE A 160 23.06 -23.99 -3.76
N ASP A 161 24.36 -24.28 -3.67
CA ASP A 161 24.90 -25.62 -3.39
C ASP A 161 24.31 -26.74 -4.28
N GLY A 162 24.04 -26.42 -5.55
CA GLY A 162 23.46 -27.35 -6.52
C GLY A 162 21.94 -27.55 -6.41
N THR A 163 21.27 -26.88 -5.46
CA THR A 163 19.81 -26.82 -5.38
C THR A 163 19.30 -25.59 -6.12
N ASP A 164 18.32 -25.79 -6.98
CA ASP A 164 17.64 -24.71 -7.69
C ASP A 164 16.39 -24.26 -6.93
N TYR A 165 16.27 -22.94 -6.75
CA TYR A 165 15.10 -22.27 -6.22
C TYR A 165 14.56 -21.30 -7.28
N TYR A 166 13.27 -20.98 -7.19
CA TYR A 166 12.58 -20.15 -8.15
C TYR A 166 11.76 -19.09 -7.41
N LEU A 167 12.00 -17.82 -7.74
CA LEU A 167 11.17 -16.70 -7.34
C LEU A 167 10.21 -16.36 -8.48
N ASP A 168 8.92 -16.34 -8.16
CA ASP A 168 7.87 -16.14 -9.16
C ASP A 168 8.06 -14.84 -9.95
N LEU A 169 8.20 -13.71 -9.23
CA LEU A 169 8.34 -12.40 -9.87
C LEU A 169 9.37 -11.53 -9.14
N LEU A 170 10.20 -10.85 -9.93
CA LEU A 170 11.14 -9.83 -9.47
C LEU A 170 10.80 -8.48 -10.09
N PHE A 171 10.62 -7.49 -9.23
CA PHE A 171 10.39 -6.09 -9.61
C PHE A 171 11.48 -5.19 -9.04
N TYR A 172 11.56 -3.98 -9.57
CA TYR A 172 12.25 -2.85 -8.97
C TYR A 172 11.23 -1.77 -8.61
N HIS A 173 11.38 -1.15 -7.44
CA HIS A 173 10.54 -0.02 -7.06
C HIS A 173 11.34 1.29 -7.10
N ARG A 174 10.94 2.23 -7.97
CA ARG A 174 11.69 3.46 -8.25
C ARG A 174 11.87 4.41 -7.06
N LYS A 175 10.85 4.61 -6.23
CA LYS A 175 10.94 5.54 -5.08
C LYS A 175 11.65 4.92 -3.87
N LEU A 176 11.31 3.67 -3.54
CA LEU A 176 12.03 2.87 -2.55
C LEU A 176 13.48 2.55 -2.97
N LYS A 177 13.81 2.62 -4.26
CA LYS A 177 15.11 2.29 -4.84
C LYS A 177 15.61 0.90 -4.45
N CYS A 178 14.75 -0.10 -4.48
CA CYS A 178 15.11 -1.48 -4.14
C CYS A 178 14.42 -2.50 -5.03
N LEU A 179 14.97 -3.72 -5.01
CA LEU A 179 14.33 -4.89 -5.60
C LEU A 179 13.15 -5.33 -4.72
N ILE A 180 12.04 -5.68 -5.36
CA ILE A 180 10.86 -6.27 -4.73
C ILE A 180 10.70 -7.71 -5.22
N ALA A 181 10.96 -8.68 -4.34
CA ALA A 181 10.77 -10.09 -4.61
C ALA A 181 9.33 -10.48 -4.27
N ILE A 182 8.55 -10.96 -5.23
CA ILE A 182 7.16 -11.36 -5.03
C ILE A 182 7.04 -12.87 -5.24
N ASP A 183 6.46 -13.55 -4.25
CA ASP A 183 6.22 -14.99 -4.28
C ASP A 183 4.74 -15.27 -3.97
N LEU A 184 4.10 -16.03 -4.85
CA LEU A 184 2.68 -16.31 -4.85
C LEU A 184 2.42 -17.61 -4.09
N LYS A 185 1.39 -17.62 -3.25
CA LYS A 185 1.02 -18.80 -2.45
C LYS A 185 -0.47 -19.05 -2.44
N LEU A 186 -0.85 -20.32 -2.58
CA LEU A 186 -2.21 -20.76 -2.36
C LEU A 186 -2.46 -21.03 -0.87
N GLY A 187 -3.61 -20.56 -0.39
CA GLY A 187 -4.07 -20.72 0.97
C GLY A 187 -3.43 -19.74 1.93
N LYS A 188 -3.34 -20.15 3.20
CA LYS A 188 -2.82 -19.33 4.30
C LYS A 188 -1.30 -19.26 4.27
N PHE A 189 -0.77 -18.14 4.77
CA PHE A 189 0.64 -18.00 5.08
C PHE A 189 1.13 -19.12 6.01
N LYS A 190 2.34 -19.63 5.72
CA LYS A 190 3.03 -20.63 6.55
C LYS A 190 4.45 -20.14 6.88
N PRO A 191 4.99 -20.46 8.07
CA PRO A 191 6.35 -20.05 8.47
C PRO A 191 7.45 -20.42 7.47
N GLN A 192 7.30 -21.55 6.77
CA GLN A 192 8.25 -22.03 5.78
C GLN A 192 8.43 -21.04 4.61
N TYR A 193 7.36 -20.33 4.22
CA TYR A 193 7.41 -19.33 3.15
C TYR A 193 8.30 -18.15 3.52
N LYS A 194 8.34 -17.78 4.82
CA LYS A 194 9.23 -16.73 5.32
C LYS A 194 10.69 -17.14 5.17
N GLY A 195 11.07 -18.34 5.63
CA GLY A 195 12.45 -18.81 5.52
C GLY A 195 12.93 -18.92 4.06
N GLN A 196 12.04 -19.31 3.15
CA GLN A 196 12.34 -19.30 1.71
C GLN A 196 12.53 -17.87 1.18
N MET A 197 11.67 -16.93 1.55
CA MET A 197 11.82 -15.52 1.16
C MET A 197 13.08 -14.87 1.74
N GLU A 198 13.45 -15.17 2.99
CA GLU A 198 14.71 -14.69 3.59
C GLU A 198 15.92 -15.12 2.77
N LEU A 199 15.94 -16.38 2.31
CA LEU A 199 16.99 -16.90 1.42
C LEU A 199 17.06 -16.09 0.13
N TYR A 200 15.92 -15.79 -0.48
CA TYR A 200 15.83 -15.01 -1.71
C TYR A 200 16.37 -13.60 -1.53
N LEU A 201 15.94 -12.91 -0.47
CA LEU A 201 16.38 -11.55 -0.19
C LEU A 201 17.88 -11.48 0.10
N LYS A 202 18.44 -12.46 0.83
CA LYS A 202 19.89 -12.54 1.03
C LYS A 202 20.66 -12.84 -0.24
N TYR A 203 20.11 -13.68 -1.13
CA TYR A 203 20.71 -13.93 -2.44
C TYR A 203 20.73 -12.65 -3.28
N LEU A 204 19.58 -11.97 -3.42
CA LEU A 204 19.45 -10.73 -4.19
C LEU A 204 20.39 -9.64 -3.63
N GLN A 205 20.44 -9.48 -2.30
CA GLN A 205 21.31 -8.52 -1.64
C GLN A 205 22.80 -8.77 -1.94
N LYS A 206 23.20 -10.03 -2.11
CA LYS A 206 24.60 -10.39 -2.33
C LYS A 206 25.01 -10.31 -3.81
N TYR A 207 24.12 -10.66 -4.73
CA TYR A 207 24.49 -10.89 -6.13
C TYR A 207 23.81 -9.97 -7.14
N ASP A 208 22.61 -9.45 -6.86
CA ASP A 208 21.82 -8.66 -7.81
C ASP A 208 21.74 -7.16 -7.42
N MET A 209 21.82 -6.85 -6.13
CA MET A 209 21.69 -5.49 -5.59
C MET A 209 22.84 -4.59 -6.04
N GLN A 210 22.50 -3.42 -6.59
CA GLN A 210 23.47 -2.41 -6.98
C GLN A 210 23.93 -1.55 -5.78
N PRO A 211 25.12 -0.92 -5.83
CA PRO A 211 25.67 -0.17 -4.71
C PRO A 211 24.82 1.02 -4.22
N ASP A 212 23.97 1.58 -5.08
CA ASP A 212 23.08 2.71 -4.80
C ASP A 212 21.63 2.29 -4.50
N GLU A 213 21.38 0.99 -4.38
CA GLU A 213 20.07 0.44 -4.04
C GLU A 213 19.92 0.19 -2.54
N ASN A 214 18.70 0.36 -2.06
CA ASN A 214 18.30 -0.04 -0.72
C ASN A 214 18.11 -1.56 -0.64
N PRO A 215 18.16 -2.15 0.58
CA PRO A 215 17.94 -3.58 0.76
C PRO A 215 16.65 -4.07 0.10
N PRO A 216 16.65 -5.28 -0.48
CA PRO A 216 15.50 -5.82 -1.17
C PRO A 216 14.35 -6.10 -0.19
N ILE A 217 13.12 -6.01 -0.69
CA ILE A 217 11.90 -6.26 0.09
C ILE A 217 11.16 -7.46 -0.51
N GLY A 218 10.78 -8.40 0.34
CA GLY A 218 9.94 -9.54 -0.03
C GLY A 218 8.46 -9.20 0.13
N LEU A 219 7.63 -9.67 -0.80
CA LEU A 219 6.19 -9.57 -0.74
C LEU A 219 5.59 -10.96 -0.99
N LEU A 220 5.07 -11.58 0.07
CA LEU A 220 4.34 -12.85 0.00
C LEU A 220 2.87 -12.57 -0.28
N LEU A 221 2.37 -13.02 -1.43
CA LEU A 221 0.97 -12.87 -1.82
C LEU A 221 0.21 -14.18 -1.60
N CYS A 222 -0.66 -14.21 -0.60
CA CYS A 222 -1.46 -15.39 -0.23
C CYS A 222 -2.94 -15.23 -0.63
N SER A 223 -3.63 -16.30 -1.08
CA SER A 223 -5.07 -16.20 -1.38
C SER A 223 -5.92 -16.04 -0.12
N GLU A 224 -5.47 -16.59 1.00
CA GLU A 224 -6.15 -16.49 2.28
C GLU A 224 -5.36 -15.61 3.26
N GLY A 225 -5.98 -14.52 3.71
CA GLY A 225 -5.44 -13.71 4.79
C GLY A 225 -5.56 -14.44 6.13
N ASN A 226 -4.42 -14.81 6.73
CA ASN A 226 -4.38 -15.32 8.10
C ASN A 226 -3.80 -14.26 9.03
N THR A 227 -4.67 -13.45 9.64
CA THR A 227 -4.30 -12.27 10.42
C THR A 227 -3.37 -12.59 11.60
N GLU A 228 -3.66 -13.62 12.39
CA GLU A 228 -2.91 -13.91 13.62
C GLU A 228 -1.46 -14.40 13.36
N HIS A 229 -1.26 -15.34 12.43
CA HIS A 229 0.08 -15.86 12.12
C HIS A 229 0.96 -14.86 11.38
N ILE A 230 0.35 -14.01 10.54
CA ILE A 230 1.04 -12.96 9.80
C ILE A 230 1.51 -11.89 10.79
N GLU A 231 0.62 -11.41 11.65
CA GLU A 231 0.95 -10.40 12.66
C GLU A 231 2.04 -10.89 13.62
N LEU A 232 1.99 -12.15 14.09
CA LEU A 232 3.00 -12.71 14.99
C LEU A 232 4.41 -12.88 14.36
N MET A 233 4.51 -13.16 13.06
CA MET A 233 5.78 -13.44 12.38
C MET A 233 6.45 -12.22 11.74
N MET A 234 5.69 -11.12 11.58
CA MET A 234 6.14 -9.86 11.01
C MET A 234 6.64 -8.84 12.04
N LEU A 235 6.55 -9.16 13.35
CA LEU A 235 6.90 -8.26 14.45
C LEU A 235 8.37 -7.82 14.51
N ASN A 236 9.30 -8.53 13.85
CA ASN A 236 10.75 -8.34 14.08
C ASN A 236 11.59 -8.08 12.81
N GLU A 237 11.02 -8.08 11.61
CA GLU A 237 11.80 -7.92 10.38
C GLU A 237 11.11 -7.05 9.33
N ASP A 238 11.73 -5.90 9.03
CA ASP A 238 11.15 -4.84 8.20
C ASP A 238 11.04 -5.17 6.70
N HIS A 239 11.72 -6.23 6.25
CA HIS A 239 11.99 -6.46 4.82
C HIS A 239 11.12 -7.55 4.18
N ILE A 240 10.32 -8.31 4.93
CA ILE A 240 9.35 -9.25 4.36
C ILE A 240 7.95 -8.76 4.70
N LYS A 241 7.15 -8.51 3.67
CA LYS A 241 5.75 -8.11 3.75
C LYS A 241 4.84 -9.26 3.31
N VAL A 242 3.72 -9.45 4.01
CA VAL A 242 2.70 -10.43 3.61
C VAL A 242 1.43 -9.68 3.27
N ALA A 243 0.83 -10.03 2.15
CA ALA A 243 -0.41 -9.44 1.68
C ALA A 243 -1.35 -10.50 1.13
N GLN A 244 -2.65 -10.21 1.19
CA GLN A 244 -3.68 -11.08 0.64
C GLN A 244 -4.05 -10.66 -0.77
N TYR A 245 -4.12 -11.56 -1.74
CA TYR A 245 -4.77 -11.24 -3.01
C TYR A 245 -6.22 -11.73 -3.05
N LEU A 246 -7.07 -10.93 -3.69
CA LEU A 246 -8.51 -11.12 -3.83
C LEU A 246 -8.84 -11.19 -5.33
N THR A 247 -9.84 -11.98 -5.71
CA THR A 247 -10.32 -12.11 -7.10
C THR A 247 -11.54 -11.24 -7.40
N CYS A 248 -12.09 -10.59 -6.37
CA CYS A 248 -13.08 -9.53 -6.48
C CYS A 248 -12.79 -8.44 -5.43
N LEU A 249 -13.06 -7.18 -5.74
CA LEU A 249 -13.11 -6.14 -4.69
C LEU A 249 -14.28 -6.45 -3.74
N PRO A 250 -14.03 -6.72 -2.44
CA PRO A 250 -15.09 -6.98 -1.49
C PRO A 250 -15.81 -5.68 -1.10
N ASP A 251 -16.91 -5.82 -0.39
CA ASP A 251 -17.69 -4.66 0.03
C ASP A 251 -16.93 -3.79 1.04
N LYS A 252 -17.31 -2.51 1.12
CA LYS A 252 -16.67 -1.52 2.00
C LYS A 252 -16.79 -1.88 3.47
N GLN A 253 -17.92 -2.46 3.86
CA GLN A 253 -18.16 -2.83 5.25
C GLN A 253 -17.22 -3.97 5.66
N TRP A 254 -16.98 -4.94 4.78
CA TRP A 254 -16.04 -6.02 5.00
C TRP A 254 -14.61 -5.53 5.28
N PHE A 255 -14.11 -4.55 4.52
CA PHE A 255 -12.78 -3.97 4.77
C PHE A 255 -12.72 -3.26 6.12
N ILE A 256 -13.76 -2.49 6.48
CA ILE A 256 -13.84 -1.80 7.77
C ILE A 256 -13.85 -2.81 8.92
N ASP A 257 -14.65 -3.87 8.80
CA ASP A 257 -14.76 -4.91 9.81
C ASP A 257 -13.42 -5.66 9.99
N LYS A 258 -12.73 -5.94 8.88
CA LYS A 258 -11.40 -6.57 8.91
C LYS A 258 -10.34 -5.66 9.54
N LEU A 259 -10.33 -4.38 9.16
CA LEU A 259 -9.42 -3.38 9.73
C LEU A 259 -9.59 -3.28 11.25
N ASN A 260 -10.84 -3.17 11.71
CA ASN A 260 -11.14 -3.08 13.14
C ASN A 260 -10.65 -4.31 13.91
N ARG A 261 -10.78 -5.51 13.32
CA ARG A 261 -10.25 -6.75 13.93
C ARG A 261 -8.73 -6.70 14.07
N SER A 262 -8.00 -6.32 13.03
CA SER A 262 -6.53 -6.19 13.11
C SER A 262 -6.09 -5.15 14.15
N ILE A 263 -6.78 -4.00 14.23
CA ILE A 263 -6.49 -2.99 15.25
C ILE A 263 -6.74 -3.54 16.67
N LEU A 264 -7.81 -4.30 16.88
CA LEU A 264 -8.10 -4.92 18.17
C LEU A 264 -6.99 -5.90 18.58
N ILE A 265 -6.54 -6.77 17.67
CA ILE A 265 -5.45 -7.71 17.93
C ILE A 265 -4.15 -6.97 18.28
N ALA A 266 -3.82 -5.91 17.53
CA ALA A 266 -2.64 -5.09 17.79
C ALA A 266 -2.70 -4.39 19.17
N LYS A 267 -3.89 -3.92 19.60
CA LYS A 267 -4.11 -3.29 20.91
C LYS A 267 -4.00 -4.28 22.06
N GLU A 268 -4.64 -5.44 21.96
CA GLU A 268 -4.56 -6.51 22.99
C GLU A 268 -3.12 -6.96 23.23
N TYR A 269 -2.25 -6.87 22.21
CA TYR A 269 -0.84 -7.21 22.35
C TYR A 269 -0.03 -6.13 23.10
N ASN A 270 -0.26 -4.84 22.82
CA ASN A 270 0.45 -3.75 23.49
C ASN A 270 0.09 -3.62 24.97
N ASP A 271 -1.16 -3.96 25.35
CA ASP A 271 -1.60 -3.93 26.76
C ASP A 271 -1.08 -5.14 27.57
N ASN A 272 -0.61 -6.21 26.91
CA ASN A 272 -0.02 -7.40 27.53
C ASN A 272 1.52 -7.35 27.63
N ARG A 273 2.12 -6.17 27.37
CA ARG A 273 3.57 -5.93 27.37
C ARG A 273 3.97 -5.02 28.53
#